data_AF-A0AAN4WD75-F1
#
_entry.id   AF-A0AAN4WD75-F1
#
_cell.length_a   1.000
_cell.length_b   1.000
_cell.length_c   1.000
_cell.angle_alpha   90.00
_cell.angle_beta   90.00
_cell.angle_gamma   90.00
#
_symmetry.space_group_name_H-M   'P 1'
#
loop_
_entity.id
_entity.type
_entity.pdbx_description
1 polymer ?
#
loop_
_entity_poly.entity_id
_entity_poly.type
_entity_poly.pdbx_seq_one_letter_code
_entity_poly.pdbx_strand_id
1 'polypeptide(L)'
;MSTMGKLQIMLLLLIAAFSGCSESDEREYMGKNSIYIRTEGDPVILAMDNEPLKATLMLIRAYDKDVSLEIDVKYLTEGVENLVTVNPAVVTIPAGEKSVDFEIISNDKEGVEDKVYLEIGVKYPLPEADMGKVEEVLRVVVKPYMEAEDLTEEQQALLEGYKAKGLDLSKWIGVIPVKVSVEVPPTDGLESLINGMKKVYTGKTVITLSEDATAEQPILKMTNNPMGLTEFMYDMLRKETVENDMFWYYDPGEGEVNPYMAMMELIGLSKTSLETFEMTLDNIRVDLPQNGVSNVEFLGERPDIWDETELITIVPFAYDYSAWNRLKEMLDTGDNELAQEYVEYGATLDPTQYLFYSGIDEDYWEDGNWIEPQGILTGNKLTFQFNFDHYSAGGYSIIRVEYTLSE
;
A
#
# COMPACT_ATOMS: atom_id res chain seq x y z
N MET A 1 28.47 -12.30 -91.95
CA MET A 1 27.84 -13.61 -92.25
C MET A 1 27.17 -14.12 -90.99
N SER A 2 25.86 -14.41 -91.07
CA SER A 2 25.06 -15.34 -90.24
C SER A 2 25.04 -15.15 -88.70
N THR A 3 23.98 -14.58 -88.09
CA THR A 3 22.80 -15.26 -87.48
C THR A 3 23.18 -16.30 -86.41
N MET A 4 22.60 -16.43 -85.21
CA MET A 4 21.24 -16.28 -84.64
C MET A 4 21.44 -16.43 -83.11
N GLY A 5 20.76 -15.72 -82.21
CA GLY A 5 19.35 -15.94 -81.87
C GLY A 5 19.00 -15.38 -80.48
N LYS A 6 17.90 -14.60 -80.44
CA LYS A 6 16.82 -14.50 -79.44
C LYS A 6 17.23 -14.29 -77.95
N LEU A 7 16.68 -13.38 -77.15
CA LEU A 7 15.26 -13.05 -76.96
C LEU A 7 15.09 -11.89 -75.94
N GLN A 8 14.17 -10.95 -76.21
CA GLN A 8 13.30 -10.12 -75.30
C GLN A 8 13.94 -9.39 -74.08
N ILE A 9 14.08 -8.06 -74.10
CA ILE A 9 13.07 -7.04 -73.66
C ILE A 9 12.27 -7.46 -72.42
N MET A 10 12.54 -6.88 -71.25
CA MET A 10 11.53 -6.06 -70.56
C MET A 10 12.14 -5.21 -69.42
N LEU A 11 11.86 -3.93 -69.52
CA LEU A 11 11.95 -2.87 -68.52
C LEU A 11 11.23 -3.29 -67.22
N LEU A 12 11.91 -3.33 -66.09
CA LEU A 12 11.27 -3.35 -64.77
C LEU A 12 11.40 -1.98 -64.12
N LEU A 13 10.24 -1.32 -64.00
CA LEU A 13 9.99 -0.16 -63.17
C LEU A 13 10.31 -0.50 -61.71
N LEU A 14 11.13 0.34 -61.07
CA LEU A 14 11.17 0.48 -59.62
C LEU A 14 9.79 0.96 -59.16
N ILE A 15 9.04 0.06 -58.52
CA ILE A 15 7.98 0.44 -57.59
C ILE A 15 8.55 0.20 -56.20
N ALA A 16 8.80 1.30 -55.48
CA ALA A 16 9.04 1.26 -54.05
C ALA A 16 7.77 0.75 -53.36
N ALA A 17 7.80 -0.51 -52.94
CA ALA A 17 6.89 -1.00 -51.92
C ALA A 17 7.60 -0.78 -50.57
N PHE A 18 7.03 0.10 -49.76
CA PHE A 18 7.21 0.05 -48.31
C PHE A 18 6.73 -1.33 -47.85
N SER A 19 7.65 -2.25 -47.61
CA SER A 19 7.47 -3.28 -46.59
C SER A 19 7.80 -2.56 -45.28
N GLY A 20 6.85 -2.03 -44.49
CA GLY A 20 5.65 -2.74 -44.11
C GLY A 20 6.10 -4.06 -43.49
N CYS A 21 6.70 -4.02 -42.30
CA CYS A 21 6.89 -5.22 -41.50
C CYS A 21 5.51 -5.90 -41.41
N SER A 22 5.40 -7.02 -42.11
CA SER A 22 4.22 -7.86 -42.09
C SER A 22 3.99 -8.32 -40.65
N GLU A 23 2.77 -8.09 -40.16
CA GLU A 23 2.21 -8.76 -39.00
C GLU A 23 2.38 -10.28 -39.12
N SER A 24 3.20 -10.84 -38.23
CA SER A 24 2.97 -12.10 -37.52
C SER A 24 4.25 -12.43 -36.74
N ASP A 25 4.58 -11.60 -35.74
CA ASP A 25 5.62 -11.97 -34.77
C ASP A 25 4.93 -12.69 -33.59
N GLU A 26 4.19 -13.76 -33.89
CA GLU A 26 3.78 -14.76 -32.89
C GLU A 26 5.00 -15.64 -32.55
N ARG A 27 6.03 -15.03 -31.99
CA ARG A 27 7.06 -15.81 -31.28
C ARG A 27 6.46 -16.22 -29.94
N GLU A 28 5.83 -17.40 -29.93
CA GLU A 28 5.34 -18.03 -28.72
C GLU A 28 6.48 -18.12 -27.70
N TYR A 29 6.26 -17.61 -26.48
CA TYR A 29 7.28 -17.60 -25.44
C TYR A 29 7.64 -19.05 -25.06
N MET A 30 8.89 -19.45 -25.34
CA MET A 30 9.39 -20.82 -25.09
C MET A 30 10.16 -20.96 -23.75
N GLY A 31 10.18 -19.92 -22.91
CA GLY A 31 10.86 -19.96 -21.61
C GLY A 31 10.13 -20.80 -20.56
N LYS A 32 10.59 -20.75 -19.30
CA LYS A 32 9.90 -21.41 -18.19
C LYS A 32 8.59 -20.69 -17.89
N ASN A 33 7.50 -21.43 -17.72
CA ASN A 33 6.22 -20.84 -17.37
C ASN A 33 6.13 -20.64 -15.85
N SER A 34 6.55 -19.46 -15.37
CA SER A 34 6.59 -19.14 -13.94
C SER A 34 5.20 -18.78 -13.39
N ILE A 35 5.07 -18.92 -12.08
CA ILE A 35 3.82 -18.68 -11.34
C ILE A 35 3.95 -17.37 -10.55
N TYR A 36 2.89 -16.58 -10.57
CA TYR A 36 2.74 -15.34 -9.80
C TYR A 36 1.40 -15.40 -9.07
N ILE A 37 1.37 -15.00 -7.80
CA ILE A 37 0.12 -14.88 -7.02
C ILE A 37 0.01 -13.45 -6.53
N ARG A 38 -1.11 -12.79 -6.84
CA ARG A 38 -1.35 -11.38 -6.49
C ARG A 38 -2.75 -11.16 -5.96
N THR A 39 -2.97 -10.01 -5.36
CA THR A 39 -4.30 -9.46 -5.04
C THR A 39 -4.39 -8.04 -5.60
N GLU A 40 -5.58 -7.63 -6.03
CA GLU A 40 -5.85 -6.24 -6.39
C GLU A 40 -6.07 -5.35 -5.15
N GLY A 41 -6.49 -5.97 -4.04
CA GLY A 41 -6.83 -5.31 -2.79
C GLY A 41 -5.65 -5.10 -1.85
N ASP A 42 -5.96 -4.72 -0.62
CA ASP A 42 -4.99 -4.75 0.46
C ASP A 42 -4.79 -6.20 0.94
N PRO A 43 -3.57 -6.72 1.06
CA PRO A 43 -3.34 -8.13 1.41
C PRO A 43 -3.52 -8.37 2.92
N VAL A 44 -4.64 -7.91 3.47
CA VAL A 44 -4.99 -7.98 4.89
C VAL A 44 -6.23 -8.84 5.08
N ILE A 45 -6.21 -9.64 6.13
CA ILE A 45 -7.37 -10.36 6.65
C ILE A 45 -7.53 -9.98 8.12
N LEU A 46 -8.75 -9.71 8.55
CA LEU A 46 -9.06 -9.56 9.98
C LEU A 46 -9.45 -10.93 10.54
N ALA A 47 -8.86 -11.31 11.68
CA ALA A 47 -8.98 -12.66 12.23
C ALA A 47 -10.43 -13.11 12.51
N MET A 48 -11.33 -12.19 12.81
CA MET A 48 -12.75 -12.48 13.08
C MET A 48 -13.69 -11.79 12.09
N ASP A 49 -13.25 -11.69 10.83
CA ASP A 49 -14.05 -11.15 9.74
C ASP A 49 -14.29 -12.21 8.67
N ASN A 50 -15.40 -12.08 7.95
CA ASN A 50 -15.82 -13.03 6.93
C ASN A 50 -15.60 -12.50 5.50
N GLU A 51 -15.06 -11.30 5.34
CA GLU A 51 -14.71 -10.76 4.03
C GLU A 51 -13.50 -11.54 3.45
N PRO A 52 -13.67 -12.22 2.29
CA PRO A 52 -12.59 -12.98 1.68
C PRO A 52 -11.55 -12.06 1.04
N LEU A 53 -10.26 -12.35 1.27
CA LEU A 53 -9.20 -11.77 0.46
C LEU A 53 -9.19 -12.48 -0.90
N LYS A 54 -9.50 -11.74 -1.96
CA LYS A 54 -9.46 -12.24 -3.33
C LYS A 54 -8.03 -12.23 -3.86
N ALA A 55 -7.60 -13.34 -4.44
CA ALA A 55 -6.29 -13.50 -5.03
C ALA A 55 -6.39 -14.15 -6.41
N THR A 56 -5.41 -13.87 -7.26
CA THR A 56 -5.32 -14.39 -8.62
C THR A 56 -3.99 -15.10 -8.78
N LEU A 57 -4.04 -16.36 -9.19
CA LEU A 57 -2.86 -17.13 -9.62
C LEU A 57 -2.69 -16.92 -11.12
N MET A 58 -1.49 -16.58 -11.57
CA MET A 58 -1.18 -16.27 -12.97
C MET A 58 0.02 -17.06 -13.49
N LEU A 59 0.00 -17.33 -14.80
CA LEU A 59 1.08 -17.91 -15.59
C LEU A 59 1.52 -16.93 -16.68
N ILE A 60 2.78 -17.03 -17.11
CA ILE A 60 3.33 -16.22 -18.22
C ILE A 60 2.61 -16.57 -19.55
N ARG A 61 2.38 -17.87 -19.78
CA ARG A 61 1.63 -18.39 -20.94
C ARG A 61 0.52 -19.35 -20.51
N ALA A 62 -0.49 -19.47 -21.36
CA ALA A 62 -1.54 -20.47 -21.19
C ALA A 62 -1.02 -21.85 -21.59
N TYR A 63 -1.60 -22.90 -20.98
CA TYR A 63 -1.45 -24.27 -21.44
C TYR A 63 -2.63 -24.66 -22.35
N ASP A 64 -2.44 -25.65 -23.21
CA ASP A 64 -3.47 -26.21 -24.09
C ASP A 64 -4.40 -27.23 -23.38
N LYS A 65 -4.17 -27.42 -22.08
CA LYS A 65 -4.92 -28.30 -21.17
C LYS A 65 -5.14 -27.60 -19.84
N ASP A 66 -6.09 -28.11 -19.06
CA ASP A 66 -6.32 -27.65 -17.70
C ASP A 66 -5.10 -27.93 -16.81
N VAL A 67 -4.80 -26.99 -15.92
CA VAL A 67 -3.68 -27.06 -14.98
C VAL A 67 -4.19 -26.83 -13.58
N SER A 68 -4.09 -27.86 -12.73
CA SER A 68 -4.49 -27.79 -11.32
C SER A 68 -3.28 -27.62 -10.40
N LEU A 69 -3.34 -26.65 -9.51
CA LEU A 69 -2.31 -26.32 -8.51
C LEU A 69 -2.94 -26.31 -7.12
N GLU A 70 -2.35 -27.01 -6.17
CA GLU A 70 -2.75 -26.94 -4.77
C GLU A 70 -2.07 -25.72 -4.12
N ILE A 71 -2.85 -24.84 -3.52
CA ILE A 71 -2.34 -23.65 -2.84
C ILE A 71 -1.68 -24.06 -1.52
N ASP A 72 -0.53 -23.44 -1.25
CA ASP A 72 0.20 -23.60 0.00
C ASP A 72 0.09 -22.34 0.85
N VAL A 73 -0.14 -22.50 2.15
CA VAL A 73 -0.18 -21.40 3.12
C VAL A 73 0.93 -21.64 4.12
N LYS A 74 1.96 -20.79 4.07
CA LYS A 74 3.10 -20.84 4.97
C LYS A 74 2.99 -19.73 6.00
N TYR A 75 2.90 -20.11 7.28
CA TYR A 75 2.91 -19.19 8.40
C TYR A 75 4.36 -18.79 8.71
N LEU A 76 4.65 -17.49 8.68
CA LEU A 76 5.96 -16.93 8.98
C LEU A 76 6.13 -16.57 10.45
N THR A 77 5.03 -16.25 11.13
CA THR A 77 5.01 -16.03 12.58
C THR A 77 5.06 -17.37 13.33
N GLU A 78 6.02 -17.53 14.23
CA GLU A 78 6.19 -18.76 15.01
C GLU A 78 5.00 -19.05 15.93
N GLY A 79 4.67 -20.33 16.13
CA GLY A 79 3.65 -20.77 17.08
C GLY A 79 2.20 -20.57 16.64
N VAL A 80 1.97 -20.06 15.42
CA VAL A 80 0.63 -19.79 14.88
C VAL A 80 0.33 -20.68 13.68
N GLU A 81 -0.87 -21.26 13.64
CA GLU A 81 -1.34 -22.06 12.51
C GLU A 81 -2.87 -22.00 12.33
N ASN A 82 -3.32 -22.37 11.13
CA ASN A 82 -4.73 -22.58 10.81
C ASN A 82 -5.62 -21.34 11.08
N LEU A 83 -5.14 -20.13 10.78
CA LEU A 83 -5.93 -18.90 10.85
C LEU A 83 -6.77 -18.65 9.60
N VAL A 84 -6.37 -19.20 8.46
CA VAL A 84 -7.07 -18.99 7.19
C VAL A 84 -7.33 -20.31 6.46
N THR A 85 -8.34 -20.31 5.61
CA THR A 85 -8.65 -21.37 4.65
C THR A 85 -8.64 -20.82 3.24
N VAL A 86 -8.05 -21.57 2.32
CA VAL A 86 -8.06 -21.25 0.89
C VAL A 86 -9.24 -21.94 0.19
N ASN A 87 -9.98 -21.20 -0.62
CA ASN A 87 -11.14 -21.69 -1.35
C ASN A 87 -11.10 -21.29 -2.84
N PRO A 88 -11.05 -22.27 -3.78
CA PRO A 88 -10.78 -23.68 -3.54
C PRO A 88 -9.31 -23.93 -3.17
N ALA A 89 -9.03 -24.93 -2.33
CA ALA A 89 -7.65 -25.31 -1.98
C ALA A 89 -6.82 -25.80 -3.19
N VAL A 90 -7.50 -26.36 -4.20
CA VAL A 90 -6.89 -26.69 -5.49
C VAL A 90 -7.54 -25.81 -6.54
N VAL A 91 -6.75 -24.94 -7.15
CA VAL A 91 -7.21 -24.02 -8.19
C VAL A 91 -6.85 -24.60 -9.55
N THR A 92 -7.78 -24.52 -10.50
CA THR A 92 -7.58 -25.06 -11.86
C THR A 92 -7.65 -23.92 -12.86
N ILE A 93 -6.53 -23.65 -13.54
CA ILE A 93 -6.51 -22.77 -14.72
C ILE A 93 -7.03 -23.58 -15.91
N PRO A 94 -8.13 -23.16 -16.55
CA PRO A 94 -8.64 -23.84 -17.73
C PRO A 94 -7.68 -23.78 -18.93
N ALA A 95 -7.76 -24.76 -19.82
CA ALA A 95 -7.05 -24.74 -21.09
C ALA A 95 -7.29 -23.42 -21.86
N GLY A 96 -6.21 -22.80 -22.34
CA GLY A 96 -6.25 -21.52 -23.05
C GLY A 96 -6.22 -20.28 -22.16
N GLU A 97 -6.43 -20.41 -20.85
CA GLU A 97 -6.38 -19.31 -19.89
C GLU A 97 -5.00 -19.15 -19.24
N LYS A 98 -4.73 -17.95 -18.71
CA LYS A 98 -3.46 -17.63 -18.02
C LYS A 98 -3.62 -17.43 -16.53
N SER A 99 -4.84 -17.32 -16.03
CA SER A 99 -5.09 -16.96 -14.64
C SER A 99 -6.36 -17.58 -14.12
N VAL A 100 -6.44 -17.66 -12.80
CA VAL A 100 -7.63 -18.11 -12.08
C VAL A 100 -7.70 -17.42 -10.72
N ASP A 101 -8.89 -17.04 -10.32
CA ASP A 101 -9.14 -16.42 -9.02
C ASP A 101 -9.45 -17.47 -7.96
N PHE A 102 -9.07 -17.16 -6.72
CA PHE A 102 -9.40 -17.92 -5.52
C PHE A 102 -9.52 -16.97 -4.33
N GLU A 103 -10.04 -17.49 -3.21
CA GLU A 103 -10.29 -16.73 -2.01
C GLU A 103 -9.46 -17.27 -0.84
N ILE A 104 -9.00 -16.37 0.02
CA ILE A 104 -8.38 -16.69 1.31
C ILE A 104 -9.31 -16.11 2.37
N ILE A 105 -9.83 -16.98 3.24
CA ILE A 105 -10.92 -16.66 4.16
C ILE A 105 -10.40 -16.85 5.58
N SER A 106 -10.75 -15.95 6.50
CA SER A 106 -10.46 -16.17 7.91
C SER A 106 -11.21 -17.40 8.45
N ASN A 107 -10.58 -18.12 9.37
CA ASN A 107 -11.20 -19.21 10.11
C ASN A 107 -11.95 -18.74 11.38
N ASP A 108 -12.14 -17.43 11.54
CA ASP A 108 -12.86 -16.82 12.66
C ASP A 108 -12.32 -17.27 14.03
N LYS A 109 -11.00 -17.17 14.20
CA LYS A 109 -10.33 -17.56 15.44
C LYS A 109 -10.17 -16.37 16.38
N GLU A 110 -10.75 -16.50 17.57
CA GLU A 110 -10.48 -15.61 18.70
C GLU A 110 -9.02 -15.71 19.17
N GLY A 111 -8.50 -14.64 19.80
CA GLY A 111 -7.19 -14.64 20.46
C GLY A 111 -5.99 -14.39 19.55
N VAL A 112 -6.20 -13.89 18.33
CA VAL A 112 -5.12 -13.27 17.54
C VAL A 112 -4.82 -11.91 18.17
N GLU A 113 -3.80 -11.85 19.01
CA GLU A 113 -3.40 -10.63 19.75
C GLU A 113 -2.51 -9.71 18.91
N ASP A 114 -1.70 -10.29 18.00
CA ASP A 114 -0.73 -9.57 17.16
C ASP A 114 -0.88 -9.91 15.67
N LYS A 115 -0.22 -9.12 14.81
CA LYS A 115 -0.12 -9.40 13.36
C LYS A 115 0.54 -10.76 13.10
N VAL A 116 -0.07 -11.54 12.21
CA VAL A 116 0.45 -12.83 11.75
C VAL A 116 0.75 -12.76 10.26
N TYR A 117 1.99 -13.06 9.89
CA TYR A 117 2.47 -12.98 8.52
C TYR A 117 2.37 -14.34 7.82
N LEU A 118 1.81 -14.35 6.61
CA LEU A 118 1.63 -15.53 5.77
C LEU A 118 2.26 -15.33 4.39
N GLU A 119 2.75 -16.42 3.79
CA GLU A 119 3.04 -16.52 2.36
C GLU A 119 2.06 -17.49 1.70
N ILE A 120 1.43 -17.04 0.63
CA ILE A 120 0.54 -17.83 -0.21
C ILE A 120 1.31 -18.22 -1.47
N GLY A 121 1.51 -19.52 -1.64
CA GLY A 121 2.25 -20.13 -2.74
C GLY A 121 1.49 -21.30 -3.35
N VAL A 122 2.23 -22.21 -3.99
CA VAL A 122 1.71 -23.51 -4.44
C VAL A 122 2.58 -24.63 -3.90
N LYS A 123 1.98 -25.80 -3.69
CA LYS A 123 2.73 -26.98 -3.26
C LYS A 123 3.58 -27.53 -4.41
N TYR A 124 4.76 -28.03 -4.04
CA TYR A 124 5.63 -28.79 -4.93
C TYR A 124 5.39 -30.30 -4.78
N PRO A 125 5.67 -31.11 -5.82
CA PRO A 125 6.18 -30.72 -7.15
C PRO A 125 5.12 -30.06 -8.04
N LEU A 126 5.54 -29.18 -8.94
CA LEU A 126 4.67 -28.57 -9.93
C LEU A 126 4.23 -29.59 -11.00
N PRO A 127 3.00 -29.48 -11.55
CA PRO A 127 2.41 -30.49 -12.41
C PRO A 127 3.07 -30.59 -13.79
N GLU A 128 3.64 -29.49 -14.30
CA GLU A 128 4.23 -29.44 -15.64
C GLU A 128 5.75 -29.32 -15.62
N ALA A 129 6.44 -30.03 -16.53
CA ALA A 129 7.89 -30.11 -16.55
C ALA A 129 8.59 -28.81 -16.98
N ASP A 130 7.89 -27.97 -17.74
CA ASP A 130 8.35 -26.66 -18.22
C ASP A 130 7.91 -25.49 -17.31
N MET A 131 7.14 -25.78 -16.25
CA MET A 131 6.87 -24.79 -15.22
C MET A 131 8.17 -24.38 -14.54
N GLY A 132 8.26 -23.08 -14.28
CA GLY A 132 9.39 -22.50 -13.60
C GLY A 132 9.34 -22.74 -12.10
N LYS A 133 9.58 -21.66 -11.36
CA LYS A 133 9.32 -21.58 -9.92
C LYS A 133 8.16 -20.62 -9.69
N VAL A 134 7.72 -20.54 -8.46
CA VAL A 134 6.95 -19.38 -8.01
C VAL A 134 7.91 -18.20 -7.96
N GLU A 135 7.74 -17.23 -8.86
CA GLU A 135 8.57 -16.01 -8.88
C GLU A 135 8.07 -15.00 -7.86
N GLU A 136 6.76 -14.98 -7.62
CA GLU A 136 6.11 -14.06 -6.70
C GLU A 136 5.03 -14.79 -5.90
N VAL A 137 5.23 -14.85 -4.58
CA VAL A 137 4.23 -15.29 -3.61
C VAL A 137 3.41 -14.10 -3.14
N LEU A 138 2.15 -14.33 -2.80
CA LEU A 138 1.34 -13.30 -2.16
C LEU A 138 1.63 -13.32 -0.65
N ARG A 139 2.18 -12.21 -0.12
CA ARG A 139 2.36 -12.01 1.32
C ARG A 139 1.08 -11.43 1.90
N VAL A 140 0.54 -12.06 2.93
CA VAL A 140 -0.71 -11.67 3.59
C VAL A 140 -0.46 -11.40 5.06
N VAL A 141 -1.12 -10.39 5.59
CA VAL A 141 -1.12 -10.05 7.02
C VAL A 141 -2.48 -10.37 7.61
N VAL A 142 -2.53 -11.28 8.59
CA VAL A 142 -3.72 -11.49 9.42
C VAL A 142 -3.61 -10.59 10.65
N LYS A 143 -4.55 -9.68 10.83
CA LYS A 143 -4.59 -8.77 11.98
C LYS A 143 -5.62 -9.22 13.03
N PRO A 144 -5.43 -8.82 14.29
CA PRO A 144 -6.49 -8.89 15.30
C PRO A 144 -7.80 -8.28 14.79
N TYR A 145 -8.92 -8.70 15.39
CA TYR A 145 -10.18 -8.01 15.14
C TYR A 145 -10.10 -6.58 15.68
N MET A 146 -10.71 -5.64 14.96
CA MET A 146 -10.76 -4.25 15.38
C MET A 146 -11.89 -4.04 16.38
N GLU A 147 -11.57 -3.49 17.53
CA GLU A 147 -12.56 -3.07 18.52
C GLU A 147 -12.45 -1.56 18.78
N ALA A 148 -13.59 -0.93 19.01
CA ALA A 148 -13.65 0.45 19.46
C ALA A 148 -13.73 0.47 20.99
N GLU A 149 -12.95 1.34 21.61
CA GLU A 149 -13.05 1.57 23.05
C GLU A 149 -14.40 2.18 23.41
N ASP A 150 -14.89 1.87 24.62
CA ASP A 150 -16.09 2.48 25.16
C ASP A 150 -15.88 4.00 25.35
N LEU A 151 -16.85 4.77 24.88
CA LEU A 151 -16.84 6.22 25.09
C LEU A 151 -16.99 6.58 26.57
N THR A 152 -16.22 7.56 27.02
CA THR A 152 -16.38 8.16 28.34
C THR A 152 -17.73 8.87 28.47
N GLU A 153 -18.20 9.08 29.71
CA GLU A 153 -19.43 9.84 29.98
C GLU A 153 -19.37 11.26 29.37
N GLU A 154 -18.18 11.87 29.37
CA GLU A 154 -17.95 13.20 28.79
C GLU A 154 -18.10 13.17 27.25
N GLN A 155 -17.50 12.19 26.58
CA GLN A 155 -17.63 12.04 25.13
C GLN A 155 -19.09 11.73 24.73
N GLN A 156 -19.80 10.91 25.48
CA GLN A 156 -21.22 10.64 25.25
C GLN A 156 -22.07 11.92 25.37
N ALA A 157 -21.81 12.76 26.38
CA ALA A 157 -22.49 14.03 26.55
C ALA A 157 -22.21 15.01 25.39
N LEU A 158 -20.97 15.03 24.88
CA LEU A 158 -20.60 15.83 23.70
C LEU A 158 -21.36 15.39 22.46
N LEU A 159 -21.44 14.08 22.17
CA LEU A 159 -22.17 13.54 21.02
C LEU A 159 -23.66 13.90 21.05
N GLU A 160 -24.32 13.79 22.20
CA GLU A 160 -25.72 14.22 22.35
C GLU A 160 -25.87 15.73 22.17
N GLY A 161 -24.89 16.52 22.63
CA GLY A 161 -24.81 17.96 22.41
C GLY A 161 -24.72 18.33 20.92
N TYR A 162 -23.84 17.67 20.16
CA TYR A 162 -23.71 17.87 18.71
C TYR A 162 -24.99 17.46 17.97
N LYS A 163 -25.59 16.35 18.37
CA LYS A 163 -26.85 15.86 17.79
C LYS A 163 -27.98 16.86 17.97
N ALA A 164 -28.08 17.51 19.14
CA ALA A 164 -29.03 18.59 19.39
C ALA A 164 -28.78 19.83 18.51
N LYS A 165 -27.53 20.03 18.05
CA LYS A 165 -27.13 21.07 17.07
C LYS A 165 -27.24 20.61 15.61
N GLY A 166 -27.77 19.43 15.35
CA GLY A 166 -28.00 18.89 14.00
C GLY A 166 -26.87 18.02 13.43
N LEU A 167 -25.83 17.75 14.21
CA LEU A 167 -24.69 16.91 13.82
C LEU A 167 -24.70 15.59 14.61
N ASP A 168 -25.22 14.51 14.02
CA ASP A 168 -25.24 13.19 14.66
C ASP A 168 -23.96 12.39 14.36
N LEU A 169 -22.91 12.60 15.16
CA LEU A 169 -21.65 11.84 15.05
C LEU A 169 -21.73 10.44 15.67
N SER A 170 -22.76 10.12 16.45
CA SER A 170 -22.85 8.83 17.17
C SER A 170 -22.78 7.62 16.23
N LYS A 171 -23.28 7.77 15.00
CA LYS A 171 -23.27 6.72 13.97
C LYS A 171 -21.90 6.50 13.31
N TRP A 172 -20.98 7.44 13.52
CA TRP A 172 -19.63 7.42 12.99
C TRP A 172 -18.61 6.91 14.01
N ILE A 173 -19.04 6.59 15.23
CA ILE A 173 -18.20 6.00 16.27
C ILE A 173 -18.24 4.47 16.15
N GLY A 174 -17.08 3.82 16.14
CA GLY A 174 -16.94 2.38 16.04
C GLY A 174 -16.07 1.94 14.88
N VAL A 175 -16.23 0.67 14.48
CA VAL A 175 -15.57 0.09 13.31
C VAL A 175 -16.37 0.43 12.05
N ILE A 176 -15.87 1.35 11.23
CA ILE A 176 -16.57 1.86 10.04
C ILE A 176 -15.89 1.35 8.76
N PRO A 177 -16.64 0.74 7.82
CA PRO A 177 -16.12 0.36 6.51
C PRO A 177 -15.64 1.58 5.71
N VAL A 178 -14.51 1.42 5.03
CA VAL A 178 -13.88 2.45 4.22
C VAL A 178 -13.55 1.92 2.84
N LYS A 179 -13.67 2.79 1.83
CA LYS A 179 -13.17 2.58 0.49
C LYS A 179 -12.09 3.61 0.19
N VAL A 180 -10.97 3.14 -0.34
CA VAL A 180 -9.80 3.96 -0.64
C VAL A 180 -9.48 3.85 -2.11
N SER A 181 -9.09 4.97 -2.70
CA SER A 181 -8.47 5.04 -4.03
C SER A 181 -7.18 5.81 -3.89
N VAL A 182 -6.09 5.22 -4.38
CA VAL A 182 -4.77 5.85 -4.44
C VAL A 182 -4.28 5.86 -5.88
N GLU A 183 -3.75 6.99 -6.31
CA GLU A 183 -3.04 7.16 -7.57
C GLU A 183 -1.66 7.74 -7.28
N VAL A 184 -0.61 6.92 -7.46
CA VAL A 184 0.79 7.30 -7.31
C VAL A 184 1.37 7.53 -8.72
N PRO A 185 1.96 8.70 -9.01
CA PRO A 185 2.56 8.96 -10.31
C PRO A 185 3.83 8.11 -10.52
N PRO A 186 4.25 7.88 -11.77
CA PRO A 186 5.57 7.33 -12.08
C PRO A 186 6.69 8.18 -11.47
N THR A 187 7.75 7.52 -10.98
CA THR A 187 8.98 8.19 -10.53
C THR A 187 10.22 7.41 -10.97
N ASP A 188 11.26 8.14 -11.38
CA ASP A 188 12.57 7.57 -11.67
C ASP A 188 13.41 7.34 -10.39
N GLY A 189 12.96 7.86 -9.24
CA GLY A 189 13.64 7.74 -7.95
C GLY A 189 13.46 6.38 -7.27
N LEU A 190 12.48 5.58 -7.70
CA LEU A 190 12.18 4.25 -7.17
C LEU A 190 11.82 3.28 -8.28
N GLU A 191 12.63 2.24 -8.46
CA GLU A 191 12.39 1.19 -9.47
C GLU A 191 10.98 0.56 -9.34
N SER A 192 10.51 0.38 -8.10
CA SER A 192 9.19 -0.21 -7.81
C SER A 192 8.01 0.66 -8.25
N LEU A 193 8.25 1.95 -8.54
CA LEU A 193 7.24 2.93 -8.94
C LEU A 193 7.56 3.61 -10.28
N ILE A 194 8.44 3.03 -11.10
CA ILE A 194 8.79 3.58 -12.41
C ILE A 194 7.60 3.72 -13.37
N ASN A 195 6.53 2.95 -13.14
CA ASN A 195 5.28 3.04 -13.91
C ASN A 195 4.12 3.67 -13.11
N GLY A 196 4.38 4.14 -11.89
CA GLY A 196 3.37 4.57 -10.94
C GLY A 196 2.50 3.41 -10.44
N MET A 197 1.43 3.75 -9.72
CA MET A 197 0.49 2.79 -9.16
C MET A 197 -0.92 3.38 -9.15
N LYS A 198 -1.93 2.54 -9.41
CA LYS A 198 -3.34 2.85 -9.09
C LYS A 198 -3.93 1.69 -8.31
N LYS A 199 -4.52 1.99 -7.16
CA LYS A 199 -5.12 0.99 -6.27
C LYS A 199 -6.48 1.46 -5.79
N VAL A 200 -7.48 0.59 -5.85
CA VAL A 200 -8.79 0.82 -5.24
C VAL A 200 -9.11 -0.39 -4.38
N TYR A 201 -9.39 -0.18 -3.11
CA TYR A 201 -9.62 -1.25 -2.16
C TYR A 201 -10.57 -0.84 -1.04
N THR A 202 -11.07 -1.82 -0.32
CA THR A 202 -11.92 -1.66 0.86
C THR A 202 -11.16 -2.06 2.12
N GLY A 203 -11.61 -1.54 3.25
CA GLY A 203 -11.11 -1.89 4.56
C GLY A 203 -12.07 -1.42 5.64
N LYS A 204 -11.57 -1.34 6.87
CA LYS A 204 -12.30 -0.82 8.03
C LYS A 204 -11.37 0.08 8.84
N THR A 205 -11.92 1.12 9.46
CA THR A 205 -11.23 2.04 10.36
C THR A 205 -11.98 2.07 11.69
N VAL A 206 -11.26 2.17 12.81
CA VAL A 206 -11.86 2.49 14.11
C VAL A 206 -11.91 4.00 14.27
N ILE A 207 -13.10 4.58 14.37
CA ILE A 207 -13.33 6.00 14.58
C ILE A 207 -13.91 6.22 15.99
N THR A 208 -13.41 7.23 16.69
CA THR A 208 -13.88 7.68 18.00
C THR A 208 -13.91 9.21 18.09
N LEU A 209 -14.37 9.74 19.23
CA LEU A 209 -14.31 11.16 19.52
C LEU A 209 -12.97 11.47 20.20
N SER A 210 -12.26 12.49 19.71
CA SER A 210 -10.99 12.93 20.30
C SER A 210 -11.18 13.43 21.73
N GLU A 211 -10.15 13.29 22.55
CA GLU A 211 -10.07 13.87 23.89
C GLU A 211 -10.04 15.40 23.85
N ASP A 212 -9.64 15.99 22.72
CA ASP A 212 -9.61 17.44 22.49
C ASP A 212 -10.96 18.02 22.00
N ALA A 213 -11.98 17.17 21.82
CA ALA A 213 -13.30 17.60 21.39
C ALA A 213 -13.99 18.46 22.47
N THR A 214 -14.67 19.52 22.04
CA THR A 214 -15.42 20.42 22.93
C THR A 214 -16.84 20.64 22.43
N ALA A 215 -17.74 21.17 23.26
CA ALA A 215 -19.14 21.40 22.89
C ALA A 215 -19.33 22.25 21.62
N GLU A 216 -18.35 23.09 21.25
CA GLU A 216 -18.39 23.92 20.05
C GLU A 216 -17.49 23.42 18.91
N GLN A 217 -16.57 22.50 19.21
CA GLN A 217 -15.60 21.98 18.25
C GLN A 217 -15.60 20.45 18.30
N PRO A 218 -16.43 19.79 17.47
CA PRO A 218 -16.36 18.35 17.28
C PRO A 218 -15.03 17.96 16.64
N ILE A 219 -14.31 17.04 17.28
CA ILE A 219 -13.03 16.50 16.78
C ILE A 219 -13.12 14.98 16.81
N LEU A 220 -12.94 14.35 15.64
CA LEU A 220 -12.85 12.91 15.51
C LEU A 220 -11.39 12.46 15.58
N LYS A 221 -11.21 11.22 16.00
CA LYS A 221 -9.95 10.49 16.07
C LYS A 221 -10.14 9.11 15.46
N MET A 222 -9.12 8.61 14.78
CA MET A 222 -9.06 7.27 14.23
C MET A 222 -7.93 6.51 14.91
N THR A 223 -8.27 5.47 15.66
CA THR A 223 -7.33 4.76 16.55
C THR A 223 -6.77 3.48 15.92
N ASN A 224 -7.38 2.99 14.84
CA ASN A 224 -6.85 1.87 14.09
C ASN A 224 -7.18 2.01 12.60
N ASN A 225 -6.19 1.69 11.77
CA ASN A 225 -6.28 1.76 10.30
C ASN A 225 -6.91 3.06 9.79
N PRO A 226 -6.40 4.24 10.20
CA PRO A 226 -6.98 5.52 9.84
C PRO A 226 -7.05 5.64 8.32
N MET A 227 -8.24 5.94 7.81
CA MET A 227 -8.53 6.05 6.38
C MET A 227 -8.27 4.79 5.54
N GLY A 228 -8.06 3.63 6.16
CA GLY A 228 -7.68 2.42 5.43
C GLY A 228 -6.26 2.49 4.86
N LEU A 229 -5.39 3.37 5.37
CA LEU A 229 -4.09 3.66 4.75
C LEU A 229 -2.91 2.96 5.42
N THR A 230 -3.08 2.22 6.53
CA THR A 230 -1.94 1.70 7.30
C THR A 230 -0.99 0.83 6.49
N GLU A 231 -1.51 -0.18 5.77
CA GLU A 231 -0.63 -1.05 4.99
C GLU A 231 -0.11 -0.38 3.73
N PHE A 232 -0.88 0.53 3.13
CA PHE A 232 -0.39 1.35 2.01
C PHE A 232 0.80 2.20 2.43
N MET A 233 0.71 2.88 3.58
CA MET A 233 1.79 3.72 4.11
C MET A 233 2.99 2.89 4.53
N TYR A 234 2.77 1.70 5.10
CA TYR A 234 3.86 0.79 5.43
C TYR A 234 4.58 0.29 4.18
N ASP A 235 3.84 -0.09 3.14
CA ASP A 235 4.37 -0.51 1.85
C ASP A 235 5.20 0.60 1.19
N MET A 236 4.70 1.84 1.22
CA MET A 236 5.44 3.01 0.74
C MET A 236 6.72 3.26 1.54
N LEU A 237 6.66 3.19 2.87
CA LEU A 237 7.83 3.33 3.74
C LEU A 237 8.88 2.26 3.41
N ARG A 238 8.47 1.00 3.21
CA ARG A 238 9.41 -0.08 2.86
C ARG A 238 10.06 0.14 1.50
N LYS A 239 9.29 0.58 0.49
CA LYS A 239 9.80 0.94 -0.84
C LYS A 239 10.83 2.06 -0.78
N GLU A 240 10.65 3.04 0.09
CA GLU A 240 11.61 4.13 0.31
C GLU A 240 12.84 3.72 1.13
N THR A 241 12.72 2.64 1.91
CA THR A 241 13.74 2.21 2.87
C THR A 241 14.35 0.86 2.52
N VAL A 242 14.01 -0.19 3.28
CA VAL A 242 14.63 -1.52 3.24
C VAL A 242 14.48 -2.23 1.87
N GLU A 243 13.57 -1.79 1.00
CA GLU A 243 13.41 -2.32 -0.35
C GLU A 243 14.04 -1.45 -1.44
N ASN A 244 14.58 -0.28 -1.09
CA ASN A 244 15.19 0.65 -2.03
C ASN A 244 16.62 0.20 -2.41
N ASP A 245 16.74 -0.70 -3.37
CA ASP A 245 18.05 -1.18 -3.85
C ASP A 245 18.93 -0.08 -4.44
N MET A 246 18.33 0.96 -5.00
CA MET A 246 19.06 2.06 -5.64
C MET A 246 19.80 2.93 -4.63
N PHE A 247 19.22 3.16 -3.45
CA PHE A 247 19.73 4.12 -2.48
C PHE A 247 20.19 3.50 -1.15
N TRP A 248 19.57 2.41 -0.68
CA TRP A 248 19.92 1.82 0.61
C TRP A 248 21.04 0.78 0.52
N TYR A 249 21.30 0.25 -0.68
CA TYR A 249 22.23 -0.86 -0.89
C TYR A 249 23.40 -0.50 -1.84
N TYR A 250 23.72 0.79 -1.98
CA TYR A 250 24.87 1.20 -2.80
C TYR A 250 26.19 0.72 -2.19
N ASP A 251 27.16 0.40 -3.06
CA ASP A 251 28.53 0.11 -2.68
C ASP A 251 29.31 1.43 -2.60
N PRO A 252 29.77 1.86 -1.41
CA PRO A 252 30.52 3.10 -1.25
C PRO A 252 31.96 2.99 -1.76
N GLY A 253 32.46 1.78 -2.03
CA GLY A 253 33.84 1.52 -2.44
C GLY A 253 34.72 0.95 -1.32
N GLU A 254 35.97 0.61 -1.67
CA GLU A 254 36.88 -0.12 -0.78
C GLU A 254 37.22 0.69 0.49
N GLY A 255 36.81 0.18 1.65
CA GLY A 255 37.13 0.74 2.97
C GLY A 255 36.11 1.75 3.51
N GLU A 256 35.04 2.02 2.77
CA GLU A 256 33.94 2.88 3.22
C GLU A 256 32.74 2.04 3.71
N VAL A 257 31.96 2.61 4.62
CA VAL A 257 30.78 1.97 5.20
C VAL A 257 29.54 2.62 4.60
N ASN A 258 28.61 1.81 4.09
CA ASN A 258 27.28 2.30 3.76
C ASN A 258 26.49 2.43 5.08
N PRO A 259 26.14 3.66 5.51
CA PRO A 259 25.50 3.89 6.81
C PRO A 259 24.11 3.26 6.90
N TYR A 260 23.37 3.15 5.80
CA TYR A 260 22.04 2.53 5.76
C TYR A 260 22.13 1.01 6.02
N MET A 261 23.05 0.33 5.33
CA MET A 261 23.27 -1.11 5.55
C MET A 261 23.80 -1.40 6.96
N ALA A 262 24.72 -0.58 7.44
CA ALA A 262 25.27 -0.73 8.79
C ALA A 262 24.21 -0.48 9.88
N MET A 263 23.36 0.53 9.71
CA MET A 263 22.22 0.78 10.60
C MET A 263 21.22 -0.40 10.57
N MET A 264 20.88 -0.92 9.38
CA MET A 264 20.00 -2.08 9.27
C MET A 264 20.57 -3.31 9.98
N GLU A 265 21.86 -3.60 9.81
CA GLU A 265 22.54 -4.69 10.51
C GLU A 265 22.48 -4.48 12.03
N LEU A 266 22.75 -3.26 12.49
CA LEU A 266 22.75 -2.90 13.91
C LEU A 266 21.41 -3.18 14.60
N ILE A 267 20.29 -2.90 13.93
CA ILE A 267 18.93 -3.07 14.50
C ILE A 267 18.25 -4.38 14.08
N GLY A 268 18.95 -5.24 13.33
CA GLY A 268 18.41 -6.49 12.80
C GLY A 268 17.31 -6.33 11.73
N LEU A 269 17.33 -5.23 10.98
CA LEU A 269 16.40 -4.98 9.89
C LEU A 269 16.90 -5.60 8.58
N SER A 270 15.98 -6.19 7.83
CA SER A 270 16.23 -6.80 6.52
C SER A 270 14.94 -6.79 5.70
N LYS A 271 15.04 -7.08 4.39
CA LYS A 271 13.87 -7.20 3.49
C LYS A 271 12.86 -8.25 3.94
N THR A 272 13.29 -9.21 4.76
CA THR A 272 12.47 -10.31 5.28
C THR A 272 12.07 -10.14 6.74
N SER A 273 12.47 -9.04 7.38
CA SER A 273 12.09 -8.77 8.77
C SER A 273 10.58 -8.57 8.87
N LEU A 274 9.99 -9.14 9.91
CA LEU A 274 8.57 -9.02 10.22
C LEU A 274 8.42 -7.90 11.27
N GLU A 275 8.10 -6.69 10.81
CA GLU A 275 7.98 -5.51 11.68
C GLU A 275 6.50 -5.18 11.95
N THR A 276 6.19 -4.50 13.06
CA THR A 276 4.88 -3.89 13.26
C THR A 276 4.90 -2.46 12.73
N PHE A 277 3.80 -2.05 12.11
CA PHE A 277 3.56 -0.69 11.66
C PHE A 277 2.10 -0.37 11.90
N GLU A 278 1.84 0.54 12.82
CA GLU A 278 0.51 1.00 13.20
C GLU A 278 0.41 2.51 13.00
N MET A 279 -0.82 2.97 12.77
CA MET A 279 -1.12 4.37 12.58
C MET A 279 -2.34 4.79 13.37
N THR A 280 -2.30 6.02 13.86
CA THR A 280 -3.48 6.74 14.36
C THR A 280 -3.59 8.09 13.65
N LEU A 281 -4.78 8.69 13.69
CA LEU A 281 -5.04 10.02 13.14
C LEU A 281 -5.98 10.75 14.08
N ASP A 282 -5.51 11.82 14.72
CA ASP A 282 -6.34 12.68 15.56
C ASP A 282 -6.64 14.01 14.83
N ASN A 283 -7.25 14.97 15.52
CA ASN A 283 -7.38 16.34 15.04
C ASN A 283 -8.16 16.48 13.73
N ILE A 284 -9.22 15.67 13.57
CA ILE A 284 -10.16 15.74 12.45
C ILE A 284 -11.37 16.58 12.88
N ARG A 285 -11.35 17.89 12.61
CA ARG A 285 -12.43 18.80 12.97
C ARG A 285 -13.64 18.59 12.07
N VAL A 286 -14.84 18.49 12.64
CA VAL A 286 -16.10 18.46 11.89
C VAL A 286 -16.92 19.68 12.25
N ASP A 287 -17.12 20.57 11.28
CA ASP A 287 -17.92 21.77 11.50
C ASP A 287 -19.40 21.43 11.67
N LEU A 288 -20.14 22.27 12.40
CA LEU A 288 -21.59 22.13 12.48
C LEU A 288 -22.22 22.32 11.09
N PRO A 289 -23.25 21.52 10.74
CA PRO A 289 -23.72 21.44 9.37
C PRO A 289 -24.39 22.73 8.91
N GLN A 290 -24.04 23.16 7.70
CA GLN A 290 -24.76 24.18 6.96
C GLN A 290 -25.53 23.51 5.81
N ASN A 291 -26.85 23.62 5.82
CA ASN A 291 -27.73 22.95 4.85
C ASN A 291 -27.53 21.42 4.78
N GLY A 292 -27.22 20.77 5.91
CA GLY A 292 -27.01 19.33 5.99
C GLY A 292 -25.63 18.84 5.54
N VAL A 293 -24.71 19.77 5.26
CA VAL A 293 -23.32 19.49 4.87
C VAL A 293 -22.39 20.06 5.95
N SER A 294 -21.47 19.24 6.43
CA SER A 294 -20.40 19.63 7.35
C SER A 294 -19.07 19.60 6.62
N ASN A 295 -18.29 20.67 6.73
CA ASN A 295 -16.89 20.66 6.32
C ASN A 295 -16.08 19.84 7.32
N VAL A 296 -15.07 19.13 6.84
CA VAL A 296 -14.16 18.34 7.67
C VAL A 296 -12.73 18.74 7.34
N GLU A 297 -11.99 19.15 8.37
CA GLU A 297 -10.63 19.70 8.23
C GLU A 297 -9.65 18.96 9.13
N PHE A 298 -8.39 18.89 8.69
CA PHE A 298 -7.27 18.45 9.50
C PHE A 298 -6.66 19.64 10.23
N LEU A 299 -6.40 19.51 11.54
CA LEU A 299 -5.73 20.55 12.33
C LEU A 299 -4.24 20.23 12.57
N GLY A 300 -3.65 19.42 11.69
CA GLY A 300 -2.27 18.96 11.82
C GLY A 300 -1.27 19.99 11.29
N GLU A 301 -0.26 20.30 12.10
CA GLU A 301 0.87 21.12 11.71
C GLU A 301 2.17 20.43 12.11
N ARG A 302 3.23 20.56 11.30
CA ARG A 302 4.59 20.18 11.68
C ARG A 302 5.61 21.16 11.10
N PRO A 303 6.82 21.24 11.67
CA PRO A 303 7.92 21.97 11.04
C PRO A 303 8.19 21.47 9.63
N ASP A 304 8.48 22.39 8.72
CA ASP A 304 8.99 22.06 7.40
C ASP A 304 10.34 21.36 7.54
N ILE A 305 10.59 20.39 6.66
CA ILE A 305 11.81 19.56 6.71
C ILE A 305 13.07 20.33 6.26
N TRP A 306 12.91 21.45 5.56
CA TRP A 306 13.98 22.33 5.09
C TRP A 306 14.12 23.58 5.96
N ASP A 307 13.04 24.04 6.60
CA ASP A 307 13.04 25.13 7.56
C ASP A 307 12.18 24.81 8.79
N GLU A 308 12.84 24.38 9.87
CA GLU A 308 12.17 24.03 11.13
C GLU A 308 11.42 25.22 11.80
N THR A 309 11.58 26.44 11.29
CA THR A 309 10.87 27.62 11.78
C THR A 309 9.53 27.88 11.07
N GLU A 310 9.32 27.27 9.90
CA GLU A 310 8.05 27.32 9.17
C GLU A 310 7.20 26.08 9.51
N LEU A 311 5.90 26.28 9.65
CA LEU A 311 4.94 25.20 9.89
C LEU A 311 4.15 24.96 8.61
N ILE A 312 4.07 23.69 8.23
CA ILE A 312 3.26 23.22 7.10
C ILE A 312 2.02 22.48 7.61
N THR A 313 0.91 22.62 6.90
CA THR A 313 -0.30 21.86 7.20
C THR A 313 -0.13 20.41 6.72
N ILE A 314 -0.52 19.45 7.56
CA ILE A 314 -0.42 18.02 7.23
C ILE A 314 -1.73 17.29 7.54
N VAL A 315 -1.85 16.07 7.01
CA VAL A 315 -2.72 15.06 7.62
C VAL A 315 -1.98 14.51 8.85
N PRO A 316 -2.45 14.74 10.09
CA PRO A 316 -1.70 14.45 11.32
C PRO A 316 -1.67 12.97 11.70
N PHE A 317 -1.19 12.12 10.80
CA PHE A 317 -0.93 10.73 11.11
C PHE A 317 0.20 10.63 12.14
N ALA A 318 -0.03 9.81 13.16
CA ALA A 318 1.01 9.33 14.04
C ALA A 318 1.36 7.89 13.69
N TYR A 319 2.64 7.56 13.78
CA TYR A 319 3.19 6.27 13.37
C TYR A 319 3.83 5.56 14.55
N ASP A 320 3.60 4.25 14.64
CA ASP A 320 4.32 3.35 15.53
C ASP A 320 4.97 2.24 14.69
N TYR A 321 6.29 2.28 14.54
CA TYR A 321 7.05 1.39 13.66
C TYR A 321 8.16 0.70 14.44
N SER A 322 8.11 -0.63 14.55
CA SER A 322 9.03 -1.37 15.43
C SER A 322 10.51 -1.21 15.08
N ALA A 323 10.87 -1.09 13.80
CA ALA A 323 12.27 -0.90 13.43
C ALA A 323 12.76 0.51 13.81
N TRP A 324 11.92 1.53 13.61
CA TRP A 324 12.22 2.88 14.09
C TRP A 324 12.31 2.92 15.61
N ASN A 325 11.40 2.27 16.34
CA ASN A 325 11.43 2.24 17.80
C ASN A 325 12.72 1.65 18.35
N ARG A 326 13.22 0.55 17.75
CA ARG A 326 14.51 -0.04 18.13
C ARG A 326 15.68 0.93 17.91
N LEU A 327 15.69 1.63 16.78
CA LEU A 327 16.72 2.64 16.50
C LEU A 327 16.61 3.82 17.47
N LYS A 328 15.40 4.35 17.66
CA LYS A 328 15.10 5.48 18.53
C LYS A 328 15.48 5.20 19.99
N GLU A 329 15.23 4.00 20.51
CA GLU A 329 15.66 3.61 21.85
C GLU A 329 17.19 3.67 22.02
N MET A 330 17.96 3.24 21.00
CA MET A 330 19.42 3.38 21.01
C MET A 330 19.88 4.84 20.99
N LEU A 331 19.18 5.71 20.26
CA LEU A 331 19.48 7.15 20.21
C LEU A 331 19.15 7.84 21.53
N ASP A 332 17.97 7.57 22.09
CA ASP A 332 17.46 8.19 23.33
C ASP A 332 18.30 7.81 24.56
N THR A 333 18.84 6.58 24.59
CA THR A 333 19.76 6.15 25.66
C THR A 333 21.15 6.80 25.55
N GLY A 334 21.56 7.17 24.34
CA GLY A 334 22.85 7.82 24.07
C GLY A 334 24.07 6.91 24.20
N ASP A 335 23.86 5.60 24.40
CA ASP A 335 24.93 4.62 24.66
C ASP A 335 25.49 3.98 23.37
N ASN A 336 24.99 4.37 22.19
CA ASN A 336 25.40 3.82 20.90
C ASN A 336 25.87 4.93 19.93
N GLU A 337 27.16 5.23 19.95
CA GLU A 337 27.81 6.24 19.10
C GLU A 337 27.63 5.94 17.60
N LEU A 338 27.60 4.66 17.20
CA LEU A 338 27.41 4.27 15.79
C LEU A 338 25.99 4.57 15.31
N ALA A 339 24.97 4.34 16.15
CA ALA A 339 23.60 4.69 15.81
C ALA A 339 23.44 6.20 15.55
N GLN A 340 24.09 7.02 16.39
CA GLN A 340 24.12 8.48 16.21
C GLN A 340 24.83 8.85 14.91
N GLU A 341 26.03 8.31 14.66
CA GLU A 341 26.80 8.56 13.44
C GLU A 341 25.99 8.21 12.18
N TYR A 342 25.34 7.05 12.13
CA TYR A 342 24.58 6.64 10.95
C TYR A 342 23.37 7.55 10.70
N VAL A 343 22.66 7.97 11.75
CA VAL A 343 21.53 8.91 11.63
C VAL A 343 22.01 10.30 11.21
N GLU A 344 23.18 10.76 11.66
CA GLU A 344 23.80 12.00 11.17
C GLU A 344 24.12 11.95 9.66
N TYR A 345 24.40 10.76 9.12
CA TYR A 345 24.52 10.53 7.67
C TYR A 345 23.17 10.32 6.97
N GLY A 346 22.04 10.47 7.66
CA GLY A 346 20.69 10.35 7.12
C GLY A 346 20.11 8.94 7.12
N ALA A 347 20.77 7.94 7.73
CA ALA A 347 20.25 6.59 7.86
C ALA A 347 19.23 6.49 9.01
N THR A 348 18.02 6.97 8.75
CA THR A 348 16.89 6.94 9.68
C THR A 348 15.78 6.02 9.18
N LEU A 349 14.86 5.67 10.07
CA LEU A 349 13.64 4.92 9.77
C LEU A 349 12.39 5.66 10.26
N ASP A 350 12.55 6.91 10.68
CA ASP A 350 11.43 7.75 11.08
C ASP A 350 10.46 7.93 9.88
N PRO A 351 9.22 7.41 9.96
CA PRO A 351 8.28 7.49 8.86
C PRO A 351 8.00 8.92 8.38
N THR A 352 8.14 9.92 9.25
CA THR A 352 7.90 11.34 8.92
C THR A 352 8.94 11.93 7.96
N GLN A 353 10.09 11.27 7.81
CA GLN A 353 11.14 11.67 6.84
C GLN A 353 10.86 11.14 5.44
N TYR A 354 9.97 10.14 5.32
CA TYR A 354 9.71 9.43 4.06
C TYR A 354 8.28 9.59 3.54
N LEU A 355 7.31 9.81 4.43
CA LEU A 355 5.88 9.88 4.12
C LEU A 355 5.35 11.30 4.39
N PHE A 356 4.50 11.81 3.49
CA PHE A 356 4.01 13.21 3.53
C PHE A 356 5.17 14.19 3.63
N TYR A 357 6.06 14.11 2.64
CA TYR A 357 7.28 14.89 2.57
C TYR A 357 6.99 16.40 2.55
N SER A 358 5.97 16.83 1.81
CA SER A 358 5.49 18.21 1.76
C SER A 358 4.16 18.45 2.49
N GLY A 359 3.85 19.72 2.73
CA GLY A 359 2.55 20.17 3.23
C GLY A 359 1.42 19.92 2.23
N ILE A 360 0.19 19.83 2.74
CA ILE A 360 -1.00 19.59 1.91
C ILE A 360 -1.73 20.88 1.50
N ASP A 361 -1.41 22.00 2.14
CA ASP A 361 -2.09 23.29 2.01
C ASP A 361 -1.71 24.09 0.76
N GLU A 362 -0.58 23.78 0.13
CA GLU A 362 -0.15 24.43 -1.11
C GLU A 362 0.54 23.48 -2.09
N ASP A 363 0.63 23.91 -3.35
CA ASP A 363 1.35 23.21 -4.42
C ASP A 363 2.85 23.51 -4.31
N TYR A 364 3.52 22.75 -3.46
CA TYR A 364 4.96 22.79 -3.19
C TYR A 364 5.81 22.45 -4.43
N TRP A 365 5.37 21.49 -5.25
CA TRP A 365 6.15 21.00 -6.40
C TRP A 365 5.92 21.80 -7.68
N GLU A 366 4.85 22.61 -7.77
CA GLU A 366 4.42 23.36 -8.97
C GLU A 366 4.22 22.49 -10.24
N ASP A 367 4.11 21.16 -10.07
CA ASP A 367 4.03 20.16 -11.15
C ASP A 367 2.59 19.94 -11.67
N GLY A 368 1.61 20.66 -11.09
CA GLY A 368 0.28 20.87 -11.67
C GLY A 368 -0.72 19.72 -11.50
N ASN A 369 -0.37 18.63 -10.79
CA ASN A 369 -1.31 17.57 -10.42
C ASN A 369 -1.79 17.63 -8.95
N TRP A 370 -1.40 18.68 -8.22
CA TRP A 370 -1.89 18.98 -6.89
C TRP A 370 -3.40 19.20 -6.87
N ILE A 371 -4.06 18.71 -5.81
CA ILE A 371 -5.48 18.98 -5.55
C ILE A 371 -5.69 19.60 -4.17
N GLU A 372 -6.67 20.49 -4.04
CA GLU A 372 -6.99 21.07 -2.72
C GLU A 372 -7.53 19.98 -1.77
N PRO A 373 -6.95 19.83 -0.56
CA PRO A 373 -7.47 18.91 0.43
C PRO A 373 -8.90 19.28 0.82
N GLN A 374 -9.76 18.28 0.91
CA GLN A 374 -11.16 18.50 1.26
C GLN A 374 -11.73 17.30 1.99
N GLY A 375 -12.38 17.58 3.12
CA GLY A 375 -13.20 16.62 3.85
C GLY A 375 -14.66 17.09 3.87
N ILE A 376 -15.61 16.18 3.63
CA ILE A 376 -17.05 16.50 3.64
C ILE A 376 -17.82 15.38 4.34
N LEU A 377 -18.68 15.76 5.27
CA LEU A 377 -19.70 14.90 5.86
C LEU A 377 -21.09 15.34 5.38
N THR A 378 -21.85 14.43 4.78
CA THR A 378 -23.23 14.67 4.33
C THR A 378 -24.07 13.42 4.50
N GLY A 379 -25.08 13.48 5.37
CA GLY A 379 -25.95 12.34 5.65
C GLY A 379 -25.17 11.13 6.17
N ASN A 380 -25.17 10.03 5.41
CA ASN A 380 -24.48 8.77 5.73
C ASN A 380 -23.11 8.63 5.04
N LYS A 381 -22.57 9.72 4.48
CA LYS A 381 -21.32 9.72 3.71
C LYS A 381 -20.29 10.69 4.29
N LEU A 382 -19.08 10.20 4.53
CA LEU A 382 -17.90 10.99 4.92
C LEU A 382 -16.81 10.74 3.88
N THR A 383 -16.31 11.80 3.26
CA THR A 383 -15.27 11.70 2.21
C THR A 383 -14.08 12.58 2.52
N PHE A 384 -12.90 12.12 2.11
CA PHE A 384 -11.67 12.90 2.10
C PHE A 384 -11.01 12.83 0.73
N GLN A 385 -10.38 13.92 0.32
CA GLN A 385 -9.36 13.94 -0.72
C GLN A 385 -8.19 14.78 -0.24
N PHE A 386 -6.96 14.36 -0.56
CA PHE A 386 -5.74 15.11 -0.24
C PHE A 386 -4.57 14.54 -1.03
N ASN A 387 -3.49 15.31 -1.11
CA ASN A 387 -2.24 14.86 -1.71
C ASN A 387 -1.41 14.08 -0.70
N PHE A 388 -0.63 13.14 -1.22
CA PHE A 388 0.41 12.41 -0.52
C PHE A 388 1.66 12.43 -1.39
N ASP A 389 2.81 12.68 -0.81
CA ASP A 389 4.10 12.48 -1.46
C ASP A 389 5.04 11.72 -0.53
N HIS A 390 6.14 11.27 -1.11
CA HIS A 390 7.15 10.47 -0.45
C HIS A 390 8.54 10.96 -0.86
N TYR A 391 9.58 10.57 -0.12
CA TYR A 391 10.95 11.10 -0.28
C TYR A 391 11.46 11.09 -1.73
N SER A 392 11.21 10.01 -2.47
CA SER A 392 11.64 9.81 -3.85
C SER A 392 10.53 10.11 -4.88
N ALA A 393 9.48 10.84 -4.49
CA ALA A 393 8.36 11.14 -5.37
C ALA A 393 8.76 12.09 -6.51
N GLY A 394 8.21 11.85 -7.69
CA GLY A 394 8.32 12.75 -8.84
C GLY A 394 7.09 13.68 -9.01
N GLY A 395 6.31 13.86 -7.95
CA GLY A 395 5.06 14.62 -7.94
C GLY A 395 4.05 14.07 -6.93
N TYR A 396 2.85 14.65 -6.89
CA TYR A 396 1.83 14.26 -5.91
C TYR A 396 1.12 12.96 -6.26
N SER A 397 0.98 12.09 -5.27
CA SER A 397 -0.03 11.05 -5.26
C SER A 397 -1.37 11.62 -4.79
N ILE A 398 -2.46 11.10 -5.33
CA ILE A 398 -3.81 11.52 -4.95
C ILE A 398 -4.50 10.41 -4.17
N ILE A 399 -4.93 10.74 -2.95
CA ILE A 399 -5.70 9.85 -2.09
C ILE A 399 -7.14 10.32 -2.03
N ARG A 400 -8.08 9.38 -2.20
CA ARG A 400 -9.51 9.59 -1.99
C ARG A 400 -10.06 8.52 -1.08
N VAL A 401 -10.79 8.94 -0.07
CA VAL A 401 -11.34 8.08 0.98
C VAL A 401 -12.83 8.30 1.07
N GLU A 402 -13.59 7.22 1.16
CA GLU A 402 -15.04 7.24 1.29
C GLU A 402 -15.49 6.27 2.36
N TYR A 403 -16.19 6.80 3.36
CA TYR A 403 -16.94 6.03 4.34
C TYR A 403 -18.43 6.16 4.02
N THR A 404 -19.15 5.04 4.06
CA THR A 404 -20.60 5.00 3.86
C THR A 404 -21.24 4.15 4.95
N LEU A 405 -22.14 4.76 5.74
CA LEU A 405 -22.96 4.01 6.69
C LEU A 405 -24.16 3.38 5.97
N SER A 406 -24.53 2.17 6.38
CA SER A 406 -25.77 1.54 5.92
C SER A 406 -26.99 2.38 6.32
N GLU A 407 -27.99 2.46 5.44
CA GLU A 407 -29.23 3.20 5.64
C GLU A 407 -30.06 2.73 6.85
#